data_AF-A0A3N7GE03-F1
#
_entry.id   AF-A0A3N7GE03-F1
#
_cell.length_a   1.000
_cell.length_b   1.000
_cell.length_c   1.000
_cell.angle_alpha   90.00
_cell.angle_beta   90.00
_cell.angle_gamma   90.00
#
_symmetry.space_group_name_H-M   'P 1'
#
loop_
_entity.id
_entity.type
_entity.pdbx_description
1 polymer ?
#
loop_
_entity_poly.entity_id
_entity_poly.type
_entity_poly.pdbx_seq_one_letter_code
_entity_poly.pdbx_strand_id
1 'polypeptide(L)'
;MSGLAAIGFALVPPAVLAGAAGAALAQDAAGDITLPSGAVVRWQETRHDDAGGFGLTYRFRFIMPDLAQRVPATSGPATDFADDEARGPIEIDTESGETGGAEADDGLIDPAALEDLTEADIPDEADEQAADALIGEPVLPAAPDVLAQDPVHDDIVWLCENWALPRIAAPAPRPSQIIISLSDRELPFGALDPEAVQLFEAFRLPPDRDVCEWEPW
;
A
#
# COMPACT_ATOMS: atom_id res chain seq x y z
N MET A 1 -40.48 -56.17 58.15
CA MET A 1 -41.55 -56.67 57.27
C MET A 1 -40.97 -56.79 55.88
N SER A 2 -40.78 -58.03 55.42
CA SER A 2 -40.17 -58.40 54.14
C SER A 2 -41.05 -58.03 52.94
N GLY A 3 -40.41 -57.72 51.80
CA GLY A 3 -41.01 -57.75 50.46
C GLY A 3 -39.92 -58.07 49.43
N LEU A 4 -40.05 -59.21 48.76
CA LEU A 4 -39.14 -59.76 47.75
C LEU A 4 -39.48 -59.30 46.31
N ALA A 5 -38.44 -59.24 45.47
CA ALA A 5 -38.32 -59.62 44.03
C ALA A 5 -39.28 -58.96 42.99
N ALA A 6 -38.99 -58.84 41.69
CA ALA A 6 -38.01 -59.46 40.80
C ALA A 6 -37.76 -58.61 39.53
N ILE A 7 -36.65 -58.95 38.89
CA ILE A 7 -36.09 -58.56 37.58
C ILE A 7 -37.09 -58.65 36.42
N GLY A 8 -37.08 -57.65 35.54
CA GLY A 8 -37.64 -57.71 34.17
C GLY A 8 -36.65 -57.11 33.18
N PHE A 9 -36.02 -57.98 32.39
CA PHE A 9 -35.05 -57.65 31.34
C PHE A 9 -35.82 -57.49 30.02
N ALA A 10 -35.66 -56.38 29.30
CA ALA A 10 -36.01 -56.28 27.89
C ALA A 10 -35.04 -55.33 27.17
N LEU A 11 -34.21 -55.95 26.33
CA LEU A 11 -33.32 -55.37 25.34
C LEU A 11 -34.07 -54.55 24.28
N VAL A 12 -33.59 -53.35 23.95
CA VAL A 12 -33.43 -52.82 22.57
C VAL A 12 -32.33 -51.73 22.55
N PRO A 13 -31.19 -51.92 21.87
CA PRO A 13 -30.44 -50.86 21.17
C PRO A 13 -30.85 -50.86 19.66
N PRO A 14 -30.56 -49.85 18.80
CA PRO A 14 -29.34 -49.03 18.78
C PRO A 14 -29.50 -47.55 18.31
N ALA A 15 -28.36 -46.83 18.37
CA ALA A 15 -27.94 -45.75 17.47
C ALA A 15 -28.87 -44.54 17.22
N VAL A 16 -28.45 -43.39 17.76
CA VAL A 16 -28.47 -42.15 16.98
C VAL A 16 -27.04 -41.65 16.86
N LEU A 17 -26.58 -41.67 15.61
CA LEU A 17 -25.37 -41.07 15.11
C LEU A 17 -25.44 -39.54 15.22
N ALA A 18 -24.25 -38.96 15.39
CA ALA A 18 -23.81 -37.70 14.80
C ALA A 18 -24.38 -36.39 15.37
N GLY A 19 -23.45 -35.44 15.60
CA GLY A 19 -23.79 -34.02 15.52
C GLY A 19 -23.15 -33.15 16.59
N ALA A 20 -21.82 -33.04 16.58
CA ALA A 20 -21.11 -31.76 16.62
C ALA A 20 -19.61 -32.05 16.73
N ALA A 21 -19.02 -32.50 15.62
CA ALA A 21 -17.75 -31.92 15.26
C ALA A 21 -18.07 -30.44 15.03
N GLY A 22 -17.98 -29.63 16.09
CA GLY A 22 -17.84 -28.21 15.92
C GLY A 22 -16.60 -28.07 15.06
N ALA A 23 -16.80 -27.66 13.81
CA ALA A 23 -15.71 -27.16 13.00
C ALA A 23 -15.04 -26.11 13.88
N ALA A 24 -13.87 -26.45 14.43
CA ALA A 24 -12.89 -25.46 14.77
C ALA A 24 -12.69 -24.71 13.45
N LEU A 25 -13.37 -23.57 13.29
CA LEU A 25 -12.94 -22.58 12.34
C LEU A 25 -11.47 -22.42 12.64
N ALA A 26 -10.64 -22.87 11.69
CA ALA A 26 -9.22 -22.87 11.84
C ALA A 26 -8.83 -21.47 12.30
N GLN A 27 -8.42 -21.38 13.56
CA GLN A 27 -7.43 -20.40 13.94
C GLN A 27 -6.25 -20.76 13.05
N ASP A 28 -6.16 -20.18 11.87
CA ASP A 28 -4.89 -20.12 11.16
C ASP A 28 -4.01 -19.20 11.99
N ALA A 29 -3.50 -19.82 13.05
CA ALA A 29 -2.66 -19.24 14.05
C ALA A 29 -1.33 -18.92 13.41
N ALA A 30 -1.02 -17.62 13.30
CA ALA A 30 0.35 -17.09 13.28
C ALA A 30 1.32 -17.77 12.30
N GLY A 31 0.81 -18.31 11.19
CA GLY A 31 1.62 -18.91 10.14
C GLY A 31 2.20 -17.86 9.21
N ASP A 32 3.39 -18.13 8.70
CA ASP A 32 3.98 -17.37 7.61
C ASP A 32 3.16 -17.58 6.33
N ILE A 33 2.74 -16.49 5.70
CA ILE A 33 1.99 -16.44 4.45
C ILE A 33 2.96 -15.95 3.36
N THR A 34 3.25 -16.80 2.38
CA THR A 34 4.07 -16.41 1.23
C THR A 34 3.21 -15.72 0.19
N LEU A 35 3.62 -14.52 -0.22
CA LEU A 35 2.92 -13.69 -1.19
C LEU A 35 3.49 -13.86 -2.61
N PRO A 36 2.73 -13.49 -3.67
CA PRO A 36 3.20 -13.53 -5.05
C PRO A 36 4.55 -12.86 -5.32
N SER A 37 4.86 -11.75 -4.64
CA SER A 37 6.16 -11.06 -4.74
C SER A 37 7.33 -11.83 -4.09
N GLY A 38 7.04 -12.96 -3.43
CA GLY A 38 7.99 -13.70 -2.60
C GLY A 38 8.15 -13.13 -1.19
N ALA A 39 7.44 -12.06 -0.84
CA ALA A 39 7.37 -11.56 0.53
C ALA A 39 6.74 -12.61 1.47
N VAL A 40 7.10 -12.53 2.76
CA VAL A 40 6.51 -13.36 3.79
C VAL A 40 5.83 -12.46 4.81
N VAL A 41 4.55 -12.71 5.06
CA VAL A 41 3.77 -11.94 6.03
C VAL A 41 3.16 -12.83 7.10
N ARG A 42 2.93 -12.26 8.28
CA ARG A 42 2.21 -12.92 9.38
C ARG A 42 0.95 -12.13 9.68
N TRP A 43 -0.18 -12.81 9.82
CA TRP A 43 -1.39 -12.16 10.32
C TRP A 43 -1.20 -11.75 11.79
N GLN A 44 -1.47 -10.49 12.10
CA GLN A 44 -1.41 -9.95 13.45
C GLN A 44 -2.78 -10.01 14.12
N GLU A 45 -3.77 -9.34 13.53
CA GLU A 45 -5.14 -9.31 14.04
C GLU A 45 -6.14 -8.83 12.98
N THR A 46 -7.43 -9.07 13.24
CA THR A 46 -8.54 -8.47 12.49
C THR A 46 -9.34 -7.56 13.40
N ARG A 47 -9.59 -6.34 12.95
CA ARG A 47 -10.36 -5.31 13.66
C ARG A 47 -11.61 -4.98 12.86
N HIS A 48 -12.65 -4.55 13.56
CA HIS A 48 -13.89 -4.08 12.97
C HIS A 48 -14.26 -2.71 13.56
N ASP A 49 -14.77 -1.82 12.71
CA ASP A 49 -15.24 -0.50 13.11
C ASP A 49 -16.46 -0.10 12.27
N ASP A 50 -17.40 0.62 12.88
CA ASP A 50 -18.61 1.14 12.24
C ASP A 50 -18.75 2.67 12.40
N ALA A 51 -17.75 3.34 13.02
CA ALA A 51 -17.78 4.77 13.31
C ALA A 51 -17.47 5.68 12.11
N GLY A 52 -16.87 5.15 11.03
CA GLY A 52 -16.29 5.93 9.93
C GLY A 52 -17.26 6.42 8.84
N GLY A 53 -18.58 6.22 8.96
CA GLY A 53 -19.56 6.66 7.96
C GLY A 53 -19.62 5.85 6.66
N PHE A 54 -18.62 5.00 6.38
CA PHE A 54 -18.58 4.07 5.25
C PHE A 54 -19.29 2.74 5.50
N GLY A 55 -20.02 2.62 6.61
CA GLY A 55 -20.62 1.37 7.08
C GLY A 55 -19.64 0.54 7.90
N LEU A 56 -19.85 -0.77 7.93
CA LEU A 56 -18.99 -1.69 8.66
C LEU A 56 -17.69 -1.92 7.90
N THR A 57 -16.55 -1.57 8.50
CA THR A 57 -15.21 -1.74 7.92
C THR A 57 -14.44 -2.81 8.66
N TYR A 58 -13.86 -3.77 7.93
CA TYR A 58 -12.95 -4.77 8.50
C TYR A 58 -11.52 -4.41 8.15
N ARG A 59 -10.64 -4.32 9.15
CA ARG A 59 -9.22 -4.08 8.97
C ARG A 59 -8.43 -5.34 9.31
N PHE A 60 -7.74 -5.89 8.33
CA PHE A 60 -6.81 -7.00 8.51
C PHE A 60 -5.40 -6.45 8.62
N ARG A 61 -4.72 -6.74 9.73
CA ARG A 61 -3.36 -6.27 10.01
C ARG A 61 -2.38 -7.43 9.81
N PHE A 62 -1.34 -7.20 9.02
CA PHE A 62 -0.27 -8.15 8.78
C PHE A 62 1.10 -7.51 9.03
N ILE A 63 2.06 -8.35 9.41
CA ILE A 63 3.46 -7.98 9.62
C ILE A 63 4.28 -8.54 8.46
N MET A 64 4.95 -7.66 7.73
CA MET A 64 5.87 -7.97 6.63
C MET A 64 7.27 -7.45 7.00
N PRO A 65 8.15 -8.26 7.61
CA PRO A 65 9.41 -7.77 8.18
C PRO A 65 10.34 -7.03 7.22
N ASP A 66 10.21 -7.28 5.92
CA ASP A 66 11.01 -6.67 4.86
C ASP A 66 10.27 -5.55 4.10
N LEU A 67 9.12 -5.09 4.59
CA LEU A 67 8.30 -4.04 3.93
C LEU A 67 9.11 -2.77 3.63
N ALA A 68 9.91 -2.30 4.59
CA ALA A 68 10.74 -1.10 4.43
C ALA A 68 11.78 -1.19 3.31
N GLN A 69 12.12 -2.41 2.86
CA GLN A 69 13.03 -2.64 1.72
C GLN A 69 12.28 -2.71 0.39
N ARG A 70 10.95 -2.87 0.42
CA ARG A 70 10.09 -3.09 -0.74
C ARG A 70 9.34 -1.84 -1.17
N VAL A 71 8.91 -1.02 -0.22
CA VAL A 71 8.33 0.28 -0.55
C VAL A 71 9.44 1.29 -0.83
N PRO A 72 9.35 2.09 -1.89
CA PRO A 72 10.28 3.19 -2.10
C PRO A 72 10.19 4.12 -0.90
N ALA A 73 11.27 4.24 -0.13
CA ALA A 73 11.33 5.25 0.91
C ALA A 73 11.21 6.62 0.23
N THR A 74 10.16 7.38 0.52
CA THR A 74 10.22 8.83 0.38
C THR A 74 11.38 9.27 1.26
N SER A 75 12.53 9.45 0.65
CA SER A 75 13.80 9.54 1.36
C SER A 75 13.86 10.90 2.05
N GLY A 76 13.87 10.88 3.38
CA GLY A 76 14.00 12.06 4.24
C GLY A 76 13.26 11.85 5.57
N PRO A 77 13.84 12.14 6.75
CA PRO A 77 13.07 12.18 7.98
C PRO A 77 11.92 13.20 7.83
N ALA A 78 10.78 13.00 8.49
CA ALA A 78 9.71 14.00 8.52
C ALA A 78 10.15 15.36 9.13
N THR A 79 11.40 15.45 9.60
CA THR A 79 12.07 16.65 10.09
C THR A 79 13.02 17.29 9.07
N ASP A 80 13.19 16.71 7.89
CA ASP A 80 13.98 17.29 6.78
C ASP A 80 13.24 18.43 6.07
N PHE A 81 12.00 18.71 6.48
CA PHE A 81 11.43 20.05 6.30
C PHE A 81 12.18 20.99 7.24
N ALA A 82 13.30 21.53 6.77
CA ALA A 82 14.01 22.59 7.49
C ALA A 82 13.00 23.70 7.85
N ASP A 83 12.90 24.03 9.14
CA ASP A 83 12.14 25.18 9.61
C ASP A 83 12.72 26.45 8.98
N ASP A 84 12.02 27.00 7.98
CA ASP A 84 12.18 28.38 7.52
C ASP A 84 13.63 28.86 7.29
N GLU A 85 14.54 27.99 6.85
CA GLU A 85 15.64 28.49 6.02
C GLU A 85 14.98 28.90 4.72
N ALA A 86 14.66 30.20 4.65
CA ALA A 86 14.03 30.88 3.54
C ALA A 86 14.50 30.22 2.24
N ARG A 87 13.70 29.27 1.74
CA ARG A 87 13.97 28.61 0.48
C ARG A 87 14.06 29.78 -0.48
N GLY A 88 15.27 30.05 -0.98
CA GLY A 88 15.48 31.13 -1.91
C GLY A 88 14.40 31.04 -2.98
N PRO A 89 13.90 32.17 -3.51
CA PRO A 89 12.90 32.13 -4.56
C PRO A 89 13.35 31.08 -5.58
N ILE A 90 12.48 30.12 -5.87
CA ILE A 90 12.75 29.19 -6.95
C ILE A 90 12.79 30.08 -8.18
N GLU A 91 13.98 30.34 -8.71
CA GLU A 91 14.18 31.03 -9.98
C GLU A 91 13.69 30.09 -11.09
N ILE A 92 12.37 29.90 -11.15
CA ILE A 92 11.70 29.45 -12.36
C ILE A 92 11.75 30.68 -13.25
N ASP A 93 12.53 30.59 -14.33
CA ASP A 93 12.76 31.64 -15.32
C ASP A 93 11.44 31.92 -16.08
N THR A 94 10.51 32.52 -15.36
CA THR A 94 9.21 32.99 -15.80
C THR A 94 9.20 34.48 -15.54
N GLU A 95 10.04 35.19 -16.31
CA GLU A 95 9.93 36.62 -16.64
C GLU A 95 9.13 37.46 -15.63
N SER A 96 9.63 37.55 -14.41
CA SER A 96 9.07 38.42 -13.37
C SER A 96 10.17 39.35 -12.89
N GLY A 97 10.79 40.06 -13.84
CA GLY A 97 11.68 41.17 -13.53
C GLY A 97 10.88 42.33 -12.93
N GLU A 98 11.18 42.69 -11.69
CA GLU A 98 10.70 43.93 -11.07
C GLU A 98 11.06 45.13 -11.96
N THR A 99 10.05 45.82 -12.50
CA THR A 99 10.21 47.12 -13.15
C THR A 99 10.50 48.18 -12.08
N GLY A 100 11.77 48.29 -11.69
CA GLY A 100 12.23 49.14 -10.60
C GLY A 100 13.52 49.88 -10.93
N GLY A 101 13.62 50.52 -12.09
CA GLY A 101 14.73 51.38 -12.45
C GLY A 101 14.34 52.34 -13.56
N ALA A 102 14.56 53.63 -13.37
CA ALA A 102 14.13 54.69 -14.27
C ALA A 102 15.01 54.79 -15.51
N GLU A 103 14.98 53.77 -16.38
CA GLU A 103 15.43 53.84 -17.76
C GLU A 103 14.33 53.22 -18.62
N ALA A 104 13.99 53.89 -19.73
CA ALA A 104 13.04 53.35 -20.68
C ALA A 104 13.70 52.15 -21.35
N ASP A 105 13.41 50.96 -20.85
CA ASP A 105 13.66 49.71 -21.55
C ASP A 105 12.87 49.77 -22.88
N ASP A 106 13.59 49.98 -23.97
CA ASP A 106 13.02 50.08 -25.32
C ASP A 106 12.75 48.71 -25.94
N GLY A 107 12.92 47.63 -25.16
CA GLY A 107 12.73 46.25 -25.58
C GLY A 107 13.72 45.83 -26.67
N LEU A 108 14.79 46.61 -26.87
CA LEU A 108 15.80 46.32 -27.87
C LEU A 108 17.02 45.73 -27.17
N ILE A 109 17.27 44.44 -27.42
CA ILE A 109 18.48 43.77 -26.95
C ILE A 109 19.70 44.55 -27.47
N ASP A 110 20.61 44.92 -26.57
CA ASP A 110 21.87 45.58 -26.94
C ASP A 110 22.63 44.68 -27.94
N PRO A 111 22.98 45.16 -29.15
CA PRO A 111 23.74 44.37 -30.10
C PRO A 111 25.10 43.89 -29.56
N ALA A 112 25.69 44.58 -28.58
CA ALA A 112 26.91 44.13 -27.91
C ALA A 112 26.65 42.92 -26.99
N ALA A 113 25.45 42.80 -26.42
CA ALA A 113 25.04 41.62 -25.68
C ALA A 113 24.74 40.43 -26.61
N LEU A 114 24.32 40.70 -27.85
CA LEU A 114 24.18 39.66 -28.88
C LEU A 114 25.53 39.09 -29.34
N GLU A 115 26.61 39.88 -29.36
CA GLU A 115 27.94 39.39 -29.75
C GLU A 115 28.52 38.40 -28.73
N ASP A 116 28.23 38.56 -27.43
CA ASP A 116 28.67 37.64 -26.36
C ASP A 116 27.90 36.30 -26.36
N LEU A 117 26.63 36.32 -26.78
CA LEU A 117 25.79 35.12 -26.90
C LEU A 117 26.08 34.27 -28.15
N THR A 118 26.88 34.77 -29.09
CA THR A 118 27.22 34.02 -30.31
C THR A 118 28.43 33.10 -30.16
N GLU A 119 29.22 33.27 -29.10
CA GLU A 119 30.43 32.46 -28.85
C GLU A 119 30.25 31.46 -27.68
N ALA A 120 29.22 31.62 -26.84
CA ALA A 120 28.96 30.73 -25.72
C ALA A 120 27.71 29.88 -25.97
N ASP A 121 27.86 28.55 -25.81
CA ASP A 121 26.80 27.54 -25.72
C ASP A 121 26.22 26.91 -26.99
N ILE A 122 26.94 26.90 -28.12
CA ILE A 122 26.72 25.84 -29.12
C ILE A 122 27.65 24.66 -28.74
N PRO A 123 27.11 23.50 -28.31
CA PRO A 123 27.91 22.31 -28.05
C PRO A 123 28.68 21.93 -29.32
N ASP A 124 29.90 21.42 -29.15
CA ASP A 124 30.68 21.03 -30.32
C ASP A 124 30.03 19.84 -31.05
N GLU A 125 30.34 19.67 -32.33
CA GLU A 125 29.74 18.59 -33.13
C GLU A 125 30.00 17.20 -32.53
N ALA A 126 31.07 17.01 -31.75
CA ALA A 126 31.37 15.74 -31.10
C ALA A 126 30.46 15.50 -29.89
N ASP A 127 30.12 16.54 -29.13
CA ASP A 127 29.14 16.50 -28.05
C ASP A 127 27.72 16.24 -28.59
N GLU A 128 27.35 16.87 -29.71
CA GLU A 128 26.08 16.57 -30.39
C GLU A 128 26.03 15.12 -30.90
N GLN A 129 27.10 14.63 -31.51
CA GLN A 129 27.19 13.25 -32.00
C GLN A 129 27.20 12.23 -30.85
N ALA A 130 27.81 12.57 -29.71
CA ALA A 130 27.78 11.75 -28.51
C ALA A 130 26.38 11.71 -27.90
N ALA A 131 25.67 12.83 -27.86
CA ALA A 131 24.28 12.89 -27.42
C ALA A 131 23.36 12.08 -28.34
N ASP A 132 23.49 12.24 -29.65
CA ASP A 132 22.71 11.49 -30.65
C ASP A 132 23.02 9.99 -30.60
N ALA A 133 24.25 9.59 -30.27
CA ALA A 133 24.60 8.18 -30.10
C ALA A 133 23.88 7.52 -28.91
N LEU A 134 23.47 8.31 -27.91
CA LEU A 134 22.65 7.85 -26.78
C LEU A 134 21.16 7.79 -27.15
N ILE A 135 20.72 8.48 -28.20
CA ILE A 135 19.33 8.46 -28.69
C ILE A 135 19.09 7.16 -29.45
N GLY A 136 18.51 6.17 -28.77
CA GLY A 136 18.12 4.88 -29.36
C GLY A 136 18.65 3.67 -28.61
N GLU A 137 19.56 3.86 -27.65
CA GLU A 137 19.82 2.83 -26.65
C GLU A 137 18.58 2.71 -25.75
N PRO A 138 18.01 1.50 -25.60
CA PRO A 138 16.95 1.28 -24.62
C PRO A 138 17.57 1.42 -23.22
N VAL A 139 17.48 2.63 -22.66
CA VAL A 139 17.93 2.94 -21.28
C VAL A 139 17.15 2.11 -20.24
N LEU A 140 15.96 1.63 -20.60
CA LEU A 140 15.11 0.79 -19.77
C LEU A 140 14.96 -0.61 -20.38
N PRO A 141 14.88 -1.68 -19.56
CA PRO A 141 14.61 -3.02 -20.03
C PRO A 141 13.31 -3.06 -20.84
N ALA A 142 13.22 -3.98 -21.81
CA ALA A 142 12.15 -4.09 -22.81
C ALA A 142 10.74 -4.39 -22.25
N ALA A 143 10.54 -4.33 -20.94
CA ALA A 143 9.28 -4.54 -20.25
C ALA A 143 8.96 -3.34 -19.34
N PRO A 144 8.59 -2.17 -19.91
CA PRO A 144 8.25 -0.98 -19.14
C PRO A 144 7.04 -1.21 -18.23
N ASP A 145 6.10 -2.07 -18.64
CA ASP A 145 4.91 -2.39 -17.84
C ASP A 145 5.30 -3.04 -16.51
N VAL A 146 6.22 -4.02 -16.52
CA VAL A 146 6.71 -4.71 -15.31
C VAL A 146 7.42 -3.77 -14.35
N LEU A 147 8.03 -2.70 -14.86
CA LEU A 147 8.62 -1.64 -14.02
C LEU A 147 7.57 -0.68 -13.46
N ALA A 148 6.38 -0.61 -14.07
CA ALA A 148 5.28 0.23 -13.62
C ALA A 148 4.33 -0.49 -12.63
N GLN A 149 4.39 -1.82 -12.53
CA GLN A 149 3.69 -2.57 -11.49
C GLN A 149 4.37 -2.36 -10.13
N ASP A 150 3.56 -2.02 -9.12
CA ASP A 150 3.99 -2.07 -7.72
C ASP A 150 3.76 -3.50 -7.17
N PRO A 151 4.81 -4.31 -6.95
CA PRO A 151 4.66 -5.67 -6.45
C PRO A 151 4.06 -5.73 -5.04
N VAL A 152 4.15 -4.66 -4.24
CA VAL A 152 3.52 -4.59 -2.92
C VAL A 152 2.01 -4.41 -3.06
N HIS A 153 1.56 -3.62 -4.04
CA HIS A 153 0.14 -3.50 -4.36
C HIS A 153 -0.47 -4.84 -4.78
N ASP A 154 0.18 -5.57 -5.69
CA ASP A 154 -0.29 -6.88 -6.16
C ASP A 154 -0.42 -7.90 -5.00
N ASP A 155 0.52 -7.86 -4.07
CA ASP A 155 0.51 -8.65 -2.84
C ASP A 155 -0.67 -8.29 -1.92
N ILE A 156 -1.00 -7.01 -1.80
CA ILE A 156 -2.13 -6.53 -1.01
C ILE A 156 -3.46 -6.93 -1.65
N VAL A 157 -3.60 -6.78 -2.97
CA VAL A 157 -4.76 -7.29 -3.72
C VAL A 157 -4.91 -8.79 -3.48
N TRP A 158 -3.82 -9.55 -3.57
CA TRP A 158 -3.83 -10.98 -3.32
C TRP A 158 -4.28 -11.32 -1.90
N LEU A 159 -3.78 -10.60 -0.88
CA LEU A 159 -4.21 -10.75 0.51
C LEU A 159 -5.70 -10.46 0.67
N CYS A 160 -6.24 -9.44 -0.01
CA CYS A 160 -7.67 -9.16 0.05
C CYS A 160 -8.48 -10.32 -0.55
N GLU A 161 -8.17 -10.72 -1.78
CA GLU A 161 -8.96 -11.68 -2.54
C GLU A 161 -8.84 -13.11 -2.01
N ASN A 162 -7.62 -13.54 -1.69
CA ASN A 162 -7.31 -14.94 -1.41
C ASN A 162 -7.23 -15.25 0.09
N TRP A 163 -7.02 -14.23 0.93
CA TRP A 163 -6.86 -14.42 2.37
C TRP A 163 -7.99 -13.79 3.18
N ALA A 164 -8.32 -12.52 2.93
CA ALA A 164 -9.31 -11.78 3.70
C ALA A 164 -10.74 -12.18 3.33
N LEU A 165 -11.11 -12.19 2.05
CA LEU A 165 -12.46 -12.55 1.59
C LEU A 165 -12.95 -13.90 2.14
N PRO A 166 -12.18 -15.00 2.08
CA PRO A 166 -12.64 -16.28 2.63
C PRO A 166 -12.87 -16.27 4.15
N ARG A 167 -12.30 -15.29 4.85
CA ARG A 167 -12.43 -15.10 6.31
C ARG A 167 -13.49 -14.06 6.68
N ILE A 168 -14.05 -13.38 5.69
CA ILE A 168 -15.19 -12.49 5.87
C ILE A 168 -16.45 -13.35 5.88
N ALA A 169 -17.21 -13.22 6.97
CA ALA A 169 -18.48 -13.89 7.24
C ALA A 169 -18.42 -15.42 7.42
N ALA A 170 -17.99 -15.85 8.61
CA ALA A 170 -18.82 -16.66 9.49
C ALA A 170 -18.38 -16.53 10.97
N PRO A 171 -19.27 -16.20 11.95
CA PRO A 171 -20.69 -15.82 11.87
C PRO A 171 -20.98 -14.29 11.89
N ALA A 172 -20.02 -13.44 11.50
CA ALA A 172 -20.11 -11.98 11.66
C ALA A 172 -20.77 -11.24 10.46
N PRO A 173 -21.31 -10.02 10.65
CA PRO A 173 -21.91 -9.22 9.57
C PRO A 173 -20.89 -8.87 8.48
N ARG A 174 -21.34 -8.89 7.22
CA ARG A 174 -20.52 -8.54 6.05
C ARG A 174 -20.15 -7.04 6.06
N PRO A 175 -18.87 -6.69 5.92
CA PRO A 175 -18.44 -5.30 5.80
C PRO A 175 -18.76 -4.71 4.44
N SER A 176 -18.90 -3.39 4.37
CA SER A 176 -18.93 -2.62 3.12
C SER A 176 -17.53 -2.27 2.62
N GLN A 177 -16.53 -2.32 3.51
CA GLN A 177 -15.15 -1.98 3.21
C GLN A 177 -14.17 -2.91 3.92
N ILE A 178 -13.08 -3.26 3.25
CA ILE A 178 -11.95 -4.02 3.78
C ILE A 178 -10.72 -3.13 3.72
N ILE A 179 -9.96 -3.05 4.81
CA ILE A 179 -8.67 -2.37 4.85
C ILE A 179 -7.60 -3.44 5.08
N ILE A 180 -6.62 -3.52 4.18
CA ILE A 180 -5.41 -4.32 4.38
C ILE A 180 -4.33 -3.39 4.91
N SER A 181 -3.79 -3.72 6.08
CA SER A 181 -2.72 -2.96 6.74
C SER A 181 -1.48 -3.84 6.79
N LEU A 182 -0.42 -3.42 6.10
CA LEU A 182 0.90 -4.00 6.18
C LEU A 182 1.79 -3.13 7.08
N SER A 183 2.55 -3.76 7.96
CA SER A 183 3.55 -3.07 8.81
C SER A 183 4.85 -3.86 8.83
N ASP A 184 6.00 -3.18 8.87
CA ASP A 184 7.30 -3.85 8.99
C ASP A 184 7.51 -4.51 10.37
N ARG A 185 6.83 -3.99 11.39
CA ARG A 185 6.88 -4.47 12.77
C ARG A 185 5.54 -4.40 13.46
N GLU A 186 5.42 -5.12 14.58
CA GLU A 186 4.21 -5.15 15.39
C GLU A 186 4.02 -3.82 16.13
N LEU A 187 2.86 -3.20 15.95
CA LEU A 187 2.49 -1.98 16.67
C LEU A 187 1.25 -2.21 17.55
N PRO A 188 1.29 -1.79 18.82
CA PRO A 188 0.10 -1.73 19.66
C PRO A 188 -0.96 -0.82 19.04
N PHE A 189 -2.24 -1.18 19.20
CA PHE A 189 -3.33 -0.34 18.71
C PHE A 189 -3.29 1.07 19.35
N GLY A 190 -3.35 2.10 18.51
CA GLY A 190 -3.32 3.50 18.95
C GLY A 190 -1.93 4.03 19.32
N ALA A 191 -0.86 3.24 19.19
CA ALA A 191 0.50 3.71 19.36
C ALA A 191 0.99 4.38 18.05
N LEU A 192 1.73 5.48 18.21
CA LEU A 192 2.49 6.10 17.13
C LEU A 192 3.95 5.67 17.26
N ASP A 193 4.48 5.03 16.22
CA ASP A 193 5.91 4.76 16.06
C ASP A 193 6.36 5.35 14.72
N PRO A 194 7.15 6.44 14.71
CA PRO A 194 7.60 7.08 13.47
C PRO A 194 8.59 6.22 12.68
N GLU A 195 9.21 5.22 13.30
CA GLU A 195 10.18 4.34 12.63
C GLU A 195 9.51 3.13 11.99
N ALA A 196 8.22 2.91 12.23
CA ALA A 196 7.48 1.80 11.68
C ALA A 196 6.89 2.16 10.32
N VAL A 197 7.33 1.45 9.28
CA VAL A 197 6.78 1.59 7.94
C VAL A 197 5.43 0.89 7.91
N GLN A 198 4.37 1.63 7.58
CA GLN A 198 3.02 1.11 7.47
C GLN A 198 2.40 1.52 6.15
N LEU A 199 1.83 0.56 5.44
CA LEU A 199 1.07 0.76 4.21
C LEU A 199 -0.37 0.30 4.45
N PHE A 200 -1.34 1.09 4.00
CA PHE A 200 -2.76 0.81 4.17
C PHE A 200 -3.45 0.87 2.83
N GLU A 201 -4.15 -0.18 2.42
CA GLU A 201 -5.00 -0.18 1.24
C GLU A 201 -6.47 -0.42 1.59
N ALA A 202 -7.37 0.32 0.94
CA ALA A 202 -8.80 0.18 1.12
C ALA A 202 -9.46 -0.45 -0.11
N PHE A 203 -10.38 -1.38 0.16
CA PHE A 203 -11.16 -2.08 -0.84
C PHE A 203 -12.65 -1.97 -0.50
N ARG A 204 -13.45 -1.59 -1.48
CA ARG A 204 -14.91 -1.67 -1.40
C ARG A 204 -15.35 -3.11 -1.62
N LEU A 205 -16.26 -3.59 -0.78
CA LEU A 205 -16.90 -4.90 -0.94
C LEU A 205 -18.35 -4.70 -1.39
N PRO A 206 -18.70 -4.98 -2.65
CA PRO A 206 -20.08 -4.90 -3.11
C PRO A 206 -21.01 -5.83 -2.32
N PRO A 207 -22.29 -5.44 -2.14
CA PRO A 207 -23.25 -6.25 -1.39
C PRO A 207 -23.69 -7.53 -2.13
N ASP A 208 -23.48 -7.58 -3.46
CA ASP A 208 -23.97 -8.61 -4.36
C ASP A 208 -22.89 -9.62 -4.82
N ARG A 209 -21.61 -9.35 -4.56
CA ARG A 209 -20.49 -10.20 -5.01
C ARG A 209 -19.26 -10.11 -4.10
N ASP A 210 -18.52 -11.21 -4.04
CA ASP A 210 -17.28 -11.36 -3.25
C ASP A 210 -16.07 -10.94 -4.09
N VAL A 211 -15.88 -9.63 -4.27
CA VAL A 211 -14.73 -9.07 -4.97
C VAL A 211 -14.18 -7.88 -4.19
N CYS A 212 -12.85 -7.78 -4.13
CA CYS A 212 -12.17 -6.61 -3.58
C CYS A 212 -12.02 -5.56 -4.68
N GLU A 213 -12.82 -4.49 -4.63
CA GLU A 213 -12.64 -3.36 -5.55
C GLU A 213 -11.73 -2.32 -4.90
N TRP A 214 -10.52 -2.16 -5.44
CA TRP A 214 -9.55 -1.20 -4.92
C TRP A 214 -10.05 0.25 -5.08
N GLU A 215 -9.92 1.05 -4.02
CA GLU A 215 -10.21 2.48 -4.04
C GLU A 215 -8.93 3.27 -3.73
N PRO A 216 -8.45 4.13 -4.65
CA PRO A 216 -7.34 5.03 -4.34
C PRO A 216 -7.77 6.05 -3.29
N TRP A 217 -6.89 6.34 -2.31
CA TRP A 217 -7.11 7.36 -1.28
C TRP A 217 -6.26 8.62 -1.51
#